data_AF-A0A381U4H9-F1
#
_entry.id   AF-A0A381U4H9-F1
#
_cell.length_a   1.000
_cell.length_b   1.000
_cell.length_c   1.000
_cell.angle_alpha   90.00
_cell.angle_beta   90.00
_cell.angle_gamma   90.00
#
_symmetry.space_group_name_H-M   'P 1'
#
loop_
_entity.id
_entity.type
_entity.pdbx_description
1 polymer ?
#
loop_
_entity_poly.entity_id
_entity_poly.type
_entity_poly.pdbx_seq_one_letter_code
_entity_poly.pdbx_strand_id
1 'polypeptide(L)'
;VFPGAGQAFNKKYWKIPIVYAAIGTSIYSYNFNQKKYWNYRNAYKSRKAGYSNDEFQNLILDDNRLLDGADFHKKNRDLSMVFIVGFYILNILDANIDAHLKQYNVNESLTLKPYIDKEITTNSESIGLSLNLNF
;
A
#
# COMPACT_ATOMS: atom_id res chain seq x y z
N VAL A 1 1.22 16.17 15.72
CA VAL A 1 1.14 16.15 14.23
C VAL A 1 0.02 15.21 13.85
N PHE A 2 -1.08 15.74 13.30
CA PHE A 2 -2.23 14.93 12.89
C PHE A 2 -1.96 14.30 11.51
N PRO A 3 -2.18 12.99 11.33
CA PRO A 3 -2.09 12.36 10.02
C PRO A 3 -3.28 12.81 9.17
N GLY A 4 -3.05 13.23 7.93
CA GLY A 4 -4.13 13.36 6.93
C GLY A 4 -4.38 14.75 6.34
N ALA A 5 -3.83 15.84 6.89
CA ALA A 5 -4.03 17.19 6.30
C ALA A 5 -3.46 17.30 4.86
N GLY A 6 -2.48 16.44 4.50
CA GLY A 6 -1.92 16.37 3.15
C GLY A 6 -2.68 15.50 2.15
N GLN A 7 -3.63 14.66 2.59
CA GLN A 7 -4.35 13.70 1.73
C GLN A 7 -5.56 14.32 1.00
N ALA A 8 -6.03 15.50 1.44
CA ALA A 8 -7.18 16.17 0.84
C ALA A 8 -6.95 16.68 -0.60
N PHE A 9 -5.70 16.78 -1.06
CA PHE A 9 -5.39 17.46 -2.33
C PHE A 9 -5.01 16.57 -3.52
N ASN A 10 -4.84 15.24 -3.39
CA ASN A 10 -4.44 14.36 -4.52
C ASN A 10 -5.49 13.35 -5.01
N LYS A 11 -6.74 13.38 -4.51
CA LYS A 11 -7.93 12.63 -5.03
C LYS A 11 -7.75 11.12 -5.38
N LYS A 12 -6.68 10.42 -4.97
CA LYS A 12 -6.46 8.99 -5.26
C LYS A 12 -7.07 8.04 -4.23
N TYR A 13 -8.31 8.28 -3.83
CA TYR A 13 -9.05 7.44 -2.87
C TYR A 13 -9.23 6.00 -3.35
N TRP A 14 -9.24 5.78 -4.67
CA TRP A 14 -9.39 4.45 -5.27
C TRP A 14 -8.27 3.47 -4.89
N LYS A 15 -7.08 3.96 -4.51
CA LYS A 15 -5.97 3.11 -4.06
C LYS A 15 -6.19 2.54 -2.65
N ILE A 16 -6.93 3.24 -1.79
CA ILE A 16 -7.08 2.89 -0.38
C ILE A 16 -7.76 1.51 -0.21
N PRO A 17 -8.91 1.23 -0.86
CA PRO A 17 -9.52 -0.10 -0.76
C PRO A 17 -8.60 -1.22 -1.21
N ILE A 18 -7.79 -1.00 -2.25
CA ILE A 18 -6.87 -2.00 -2.80
C ILE A 18 -5.76 -2.33 -1.81
N VAL A 19 -5.14 -1.31 -1.20
CA VAL A 19 -4.07 -1.51 -0.21
C VAL A 19 -4.61 -2.23 1.02
N TYR A 20 -5.77 -1.82 1.53
CA TYR A 20 -6.41 -2.50 2.67
C TYR A 20 -6.80 -3.93 2.36
N ALA A 21 -7.33 -4.19 1.16
CA ALA A 21 -7.62 -5.55 0.71
C ALA A 21 -6.34 -6.40 0.62
N ALA A 22 -5.25 -5.85 0.08
CA ALA A 22 -3.97 -6.56 -0.05
C ALA A 22 -3.35 -6.91 1.32
N ILE A 23 -3.33 -5.97 2.26
CA ILE A 23 -2.86 -6.22 3.63
C ILE A 23 -3.79 -7.20 4.34
N GLY A 24 -5.11 -6.97 4.27
CA GLY A 24 -6.11 -7.80 4.94
C GLY A 24 -6.08 -9.25 4.47
N THR A 25 -6.00 -9.48 3.15
CA THR A 25 -5.86 -10.83 2.56
C THR A 25 -4.56 -11.50 2.96
N SER A 26 -3.45 -10.76 3.02
CA SER A 26 -2.15 -11.30 3.46
C SER A 26 -2.18 -11.73 4.93
N ILE A 27 -2.77 -10.91 5.82
CA ILE A 27 -2.95 -11.24 7.24
C ILE A 27 -3.87 -12.45 7.40
N TYR A 28 -5.00 -12.47 6.69
CA TYR A 28 -5.92 -13.59 6.72
C TYR A 28 -5.22 -14.89 6.28
N SER A 29 -4.50 -14.85 5.15
CA SER A 29 -3.72 -15.98 4.64
C SER A 29 -2.67 -16.44 5.64
N TYR A 30 -1.94 -15.51 6.27
CA TYR A 30 -0.96 -15.83 7.31
C TYR A 30 -1.60 -16.62 8.47
N ASN A 31 -2.71 -16.11 9.02
CA ASN A 31 -3.39 -16.73 10.16
C ASN A 31 -3.98 -18.10 9.78
N PHE A 32 -4.60 -18.20 8.62
CA PHE A 32 -5.14 -19.46 8.11
C PHE A 32 -4.05 -20.53 7.98
N ASN A 33 -2.94 -20.18 7.33
CA ASN A 33 -1.82 -21.08 7.12
C ASN A 33 -1.10 -21.42 8.43
N GLN A 34 -0.95 -20.46 9.36
CA GLN A 34 -0.38 -20.74 10.68
C GLN A 34 -1.23 -21.73 11.48
N LYS A 35 -2.57 -21.58 11.48
CA LYS A 35 -3.46 -22.52 12.15
C LYS A 35 -3.34 -23.91 11.53
N LYS A 36 -3.41 -24.01 10.21
CA LYS A 36 -3.30 -25.28 9.50
C LYS A 36 -1.94 -25.95 9.72
N TYR A 37 -0.85 -25.18 9.71
CA TYR A 37 0.47 -25.68 10.06
C TYR A 37 0.49 -26.41 11.42
N TRP A 38 -0.09 -25.78 12.44
CA TRP A 38 -0.16 -26.40 13.78
C TRP A 38 -1.04 -27.63 13.81
N ASN A 39 -2.19 -27.61 13.15
CA ASN A 39 -3.07 -28.76 13.00
C ASN A 39 -2.33 -29.99 12.46
N TYR A 40 -1.68 -29.86 11.30
CA TYR A 40 -0.91 -30.94 10.68
C TYR A 40 0.26 -31.40 11.55
N ARG A 41 1.03 -30.45 12.09
CA ARG A 41 2.21 -30.77 12.91
C ARG A 41 1.84 -31.43 14.24
N ASN A 42 0.73 -31.04 14.84
CA ASN A 42 0.24 -31.63 16.09
C ASN A 42 -0.31 -33.04 15.84
N ALA A 43 -1.05 -33.25 14.75
CA ALA A 43 -1.48 -34.59 14.35
C ALA A 43 -0.29 -35.54 14.15
N TYR A 44 0.73 -35.10 13.39
CA TYR A 44 1.95 -35.88 13.19
C TYR A 44 2.63 -36.24 14.52
N LYS A 45 2.79 -35.27 15.43
CA LYS A 45 3.35 -35.51 16.76
C LYS A 45 2.52 -36.49 17.58
N SER A 46 1.19 -36.37 17.53
CA SER A 46 0.26 -37.24 18.26
C SER A 46 0.42 -38.70 17.84
N ARG A 47 0.47 -38.95 16.53
CA ARG A 47 0.67 -40.30 15.97
C ARG A 47 2.03 -40.88 16.30
N LYS A 48 3.10 -40.07 16.25
CA LYS A 48 4.43 -40.53 16.68
C LYS A 48 4.52 -40.82 18.17
N ALA A 49 3.62 -40.26 18.99
CA ALA A 49 3.45 -40.61 20.39
C ALA A 49 2.52 -41.83 20.62
N GLY A 50 2.00 -42.45 19.55
CA GLY A 50 1.15 -43.64 19.61
C GLY A 50 -0.35 -43.35 19.77
N TYR A 51 -0.77 -42.10 19.69
CA TYR A 51 -2.18 -41.73 19.75
C TYR A 51 -2.85 -41.77 18.37
N SER A 52 -4.16 -42.03 18.35
CA SER A 52 -4.99 -42.10 17.14
C SER A 52 -6.19 -41.16 17.20
N ASN A 53 -6.04 -40.00 17.85
CA ASN A 53 -7.12 -39.06 18.18
C ASN A 53 -7.04 -37.72 17.43
N ASP A 54 -6.33 -37.65 16.31
CA ASP A 54 -6.23 -36.42 15.52
C ASP A 54 -7.35 -36.25 14.48
N GLU A 55 -7.52 -35.01 14.01
CA GLU A 55 -8.56 -34.63 13.06
C GLU A 55 -8.42 -35.27 11.66
N PHE A 56 -7.27 -35.89 11.35
CA PHE A 56 -6.98 -36.48 10.04
C PHE A 56 -7.01 -38.01 10.04
N GLN A 57 -7.38 -38.66 11.15
CA GLN A 57 -7.17 -40.09 11.33
C GLN A 57 -7.88 -40.99 10.28
N ASN A 58 -8.97 -40.50 9.69
CA ASN A 58 -9.70 -41.20 8.62
C ASN A 58 -9.56 -40.53 7.24
N LEU A 59 -8.73 -39.49 7.13
CA LEU A 59 -8.56 -38.69 5.92
C LEU A 59 -7.15 -38.85 5.34
N ILE A 60 -6.16 -38.93 6.23
CA ILE A 60 -4.75 -39.03 5.88
C ILE A 60 -4.17 -40.17 6.72
N LEU A 61 -3.98 -41.33 6.10
CA LEU A 61 -3.43 -42.51 6.76
C LEU A 61 -1.90 -42.49 6.84
N ASP A 62 -1.25 -41.88 5.85
CA ASP A 62 0.21 -41.77 5.78
C ASP A 62 0.70 -40.55 6.57
N ASP A 63 1.52 -40.80 7.59
CA ASP A 63 2.13 -39.77 8.42
C ASP A 63 3.03 -38.81 7.63
N ASN A 64 3.66 -39.26 6.53
CA ASN A 64 4.50 -38.38 5.71
C ASN A 64 3.67 -37.30 5.03
N ARG A 65 2.42 -37.61 4.66
CA ARG A 65 1.50 -36.63 4.09
C ARG A 65 1.09 -35.55 5.10
N LEU A 66 1.14 -35.84 6.40
CA LEU A 66 0.96 -34.81 7.43
C LEU A 66 2.13 -33.84 7.47
N LEU A 67 3.36 -34.33 7.29
CA LEU A 67 4.54 -33.47 7.19
C LEU A 67 4.48 -32.61 5.93
N ASP A 68 4.13 -33.18 4.78
CA ASP A 68 3.97 -32.43 3.53
C ASP A 68 2.92 -31.32 3.68
N GLY A 69 1.78 -31.62 4.31
CA GLY A 69 0.74 -30.64 4.62
C GLY A 69 1.23 -29.54 5.55
N ALA A 70 1.99 -29.90 6.60
CA ALA A 70 2.61 -28.92 7.48
C ALA A 70 3.58 -28.02 6.71
N ASP A 71 4.49 -28.59 5.91
CA ASP A 71 5.48 -27.81 5.16
C ASP A 71 4.84 -26.92 4.10
N PHE A 72 3.78 -27.38 3.44
CA PHE A 72 2.98 -26.55 2.54
C PHE A 72 2.43 -25.31 3.27
N HIS A 73 1.76 -25.50 4.41
CA HIS A 73 1.20 -24.39 5.16
C HIS A 73 2.27 -23.49 5.79
N LYS A 74 3.41 -24.05 6.20
CA LYS A 74 4.57 -23.27 6.66
C LYS A 74 5.07 -22.33 5.56
N LYS A 75 5.31 -22.84 4.35
CA LYS A 75 5.76 -22.04 3.21
C LYS A 75 4.77 -20.92 2.88
N ASN A 76 3.48 -21.22 2.86
CA ASN A 76 2.44 -20.22 2.56
C ASN A 76 2.29 -19.16 3.66
N ARG A 77 2.46 -19.53 4.93
CA ARG A 77 2.52 -18.56 6.03
C ARG A 77 3.73 -17.63 5.86
N ASP A 78 4.90 -18.19 5.59
CA ASP A 78 6.13 -17.43 5.43
C ASP A 78 6.02 -16.48 4.21
N LEU A 79 5.43 -16.94 3.11
CA LEU A 79 5.09 -16.10 1.95
C LEU A 79 4.09 -14.99 2.31
N SER A 80 3.07 -15.29 3.10
CA SER A 80 2.11 -14.29 3.59
C SER A 80 2.81 -13.21 4.43
N MET A 81 3.80 -13.60 5.25
CA MET A 81 4.63 -12.66 6.02
C MET A 81 5.44 -11.74 5.09
N VAL A 82 6.02 -12.28 4.03
CA VAL A 82 6.72 -11.49 3.00
C VAL A 82 5.78 -10.46 2.38
N PHE A 83 4.54 -10.85 2.04
CA PHE A 83 3.56 -9.89 1.52
C PHE A 83 3.17 -8.81 2.53
N ILE A 84 2.95 -9.16 3.80
CA ILE A 84 2.64 -8.19 4.86
C ILE A 84 3.76 -7.14 4.96
N VAL A 85 5.02 -7.59 5.05
CA VAL A 85 6.18 -6.70 5.13
C VAL A 85 6.34 -5.89 3.83
N GLY A 86 6.18 -6.52 2.68
CA GLY A 86 6.24 -5.86 1.38
C GLY A 86 5.21 -4.74 1.23
N PHE A 87 3.95 -5.00 1.61
CA PHE A 87 2.91 -3.98 1.59
C PHE A 87 3.18 -2.87 2.61
N TYR A 88 3.72 -3.19 3.80
CA TYR A 88 4.12 -2.17 4.76
C TYR A 88 5.19 -1.22 4.21
N ILE A 89 6.21 -1.76 3.54
CA ILE A 89 7.25 -0.96 2.86
C ILE A 89 6.64 -0.11 1.74
N LEU A 90 5.76 -0.69 0.91
CA LEU A 90 5.08 0.06 -0.16
C LEU A 90 4.24 1.22 0.38
N ASN A 91 3.58 1.05 1.52
CA ASN A 91 2.83 2.13 2.18
C ASN A 91 3.74 3.30 2.58
N ILE A 92 4.94 3.00 3.10
CA ILE A 92 5.93 4.03 3.44
C ILE A 92 6.43 4.75 2.18
N LEU A 93 6.70 4.01 1.11
CA LEU A 93 7.20 4.60 -0.15
C LEU A 93 6.15 5.51 -0.82
N ASP A 94 4.88 5.07 -0.92
CA ASP A 94 3.81 5.89 -1.52
C ASP A 94 3.65 7.20 -0.71
N ALA A 95 3.72 7.12 0.63
CA ALA A 95 3.67 8.30 1.50
C ALA A 95 4.87 9.24 1.33
N ASN A 96 6.08 8.71 1.10
CA ASN A 96 7.29 9.53 0.90
C ASN A 96 7.33 10.19 -0.48
N ILE A 97 6.91 9.49 -1.55
CA ILE A 97 6.87 10.03 -2.91
C ILE A 97 5.90 11.23 -2.98
N ASP A 98 4.72 11.12 -2.38
CA ASP A 98 3.74 12.21 -2.32
C ASP A 98 4.26 13.44 -1.54
N ALA A 99 5.18 13.24 -0.60
CA ALA A 99 5.78 14.34 0.18
C ALA A 99 6.85 15.10 -0.61
N HIS A 100 7.64 14.41 -1.43
CA HIS A 100 8.73 15.03 -2.21
C HIS A 100 8.25 15.71 -3.50
N LEU A 101 7.17 15.22 -4.12
CA LEU A 101 6.61 15.83 -5.33
C LEU A 101 5.78 17.10 -5.07
N LYS A 102 5.34 17.35 -3.83
CA LYS A 102 4.62 18.60 -3.50
C LYS A 102 5.50 19.85 -3.47
N GLN A 103 6.81 19.70 -3.32
CA GLN A 103 7.75 20.83 -3.46
C GLN A 103 8.01 21.20 -4.93
N TYR A 104 7.62 20.35 -5.88
CA TYR A 104 7.74 20.59 -7.31
C TYR A 104 6.37 20.86 -7.95
N ASN A 105 5.55 21.69 -7.32
CA ASN A 105 4.49 22.39 -8.02
C ASN A 105 4.83 23.88 -7.97
N VAL A 106 5.71 24.28 -8.89
CA VAL A 106 5.89 25.69 -9.23
C VAL A 106 4.55 26.14 -9.79
N ASN A 107 3.72 26.78 -8.96
CA ASN A 107 2.65 27.61 -9.47
C ASN A 107 3.32 28.82 -10.14
N GLU A 108 3.85 28.63 -11.34
CA GLU A 108 4.09 29.74 -12.25
C GLU A 108 2.71 30.22 -12.69
N SER A 109 2.10 31.13 -11.93
CA SER A 109 0.91 31.84 -12.39
C SER A 109 1.33 32.83 -13.48
N LEU A 110 1.66 32.32 -14.66
CA LEU A 110 1.90 33.09 -15.87
C LEU A 110 0.60 33.78 -16.26
N THR A 111 0.45 35.04 -15.85
CA THR A 111 -0.77 35.81 -16.07
C THR A 111 -0.48 36.90 -17.09
N LEU A 112 -1.01 36.75 -18.30
CA LEU A 112 -0.96 37.78 -19.33
C LEU A 112 -2.11 38.77 -19.08
N LYS A 113 -1.80 40.02 -18.76
CA LYS A 113 -2.82 41.07 -18.60
C LYS A 113 -2.57 42.17 -19.64
N PRO A 114 -3.59 42.54 -20.44
CA PRO A 114 -3.49 43.75 -21.25
C PRO A 114 -3.46 44.96 -20.31
N TYR A 115 -2.52 45.89 -20.54
CA TYR A 115 -2.49 47.15 -19.81
C TYR A 115 -2.54 48.32 -20.81
N ILE A 116 -3.24 49.37 -20.43
CA ILE A 116 -3.39 50.59 -21.22
C ILE A 116 -2.68 51.67 -20.41
N ASP A 117 -1.58 52.19 -20.95
CA ASP A 117 -0.90 53.35 -20.38
C ASP A 117 -1.53 54.61 -20.98
N LYS A 118 -1.94 55.55 -20.12
CA LYS A 118 -2.40 56.87 -20.54
C LYS A 118 -1.37 57.89 -20.09
N GLU A 119 -0.43 58.18 -20.98
CA GLU A 119 0.54 59.25 -20.78
C GLU A 119 -0.18 60.61 -20.82
N ILE A 120 -0.25 61.30 -19.69
CA ILE A 120 -1.09 62.51 -19.52
C ILE A 120 -0.54 63.72 -20.30
N THR A 121 0.69 63.65 -20.81
CA THR A 121 1.38 64.79 -21.44
C THR A 121 1.24 64.83 -22.97
N THR A 122 0.96 63.70 -23.61
CA THR A 122 0.78 63.57 -25.06
C THR A 122 -0.38 62.61 -25.27
N ASN A 123 -1.48 63.08 -25.88
CA ASN A 123 -2.75 62.37 -26.02
C ASN A 123 -2.68 61.13 -26.96
N SER A 124 -1.71 60.26 -26.76
CA SER A 124 -1.45 59.02 -27.48
C SER A 124 -1.78 57.84 -26.58
N GLU A 125 -2.77 57.04 -26.99
CA GLU A 125 -3.11 55.79 -26.33
C GLU A 125 -2.22 54.67 -26.90
N SER A 126 -1.41 54.03 -26.05
CA SER A 126 -0.63 52.85 -26.43
C SER A 126 -1.20 51.59 -25.76
N ILE A 127 -1.48 50.56 -26.55
CA ILE A 127 -1.93 49.25 -26.07
C ILE A 127 -0.71 48.32 -26.02
N GLY A 128 -0.42 47.77 -24.84
CA GLY A 128 0.71 46.86 -24.62
C GLY A 128 0.32 45.57 -23.90
N LEU A 129 1.13 44.53 -24.06
CA LEU A 129 1.05 43.31 -23.25
C LEU A 129 2.12 43.38 -22.16
N SER A 130 1.72 43.17 -20.90
CA SER A 130 2.66 43.10 -19.77
C SER A 130 2.76 41.67 -19.26
N LEU A 131 3.98 41.26 -18.94
CA LEU A 131 4.34 39.93 -18.46
C LEU A 131 5.01 40.09 -17.10
N ASN A 132 4.36 39.58 -16.05
CA ASN A 132 4.87 39.67 -14.69
C ASN A 132 5.36 38.30 -14.23
N LEU A 133 6.62 38.23 -13.78
CA LEU A 133 7.27 37.05 -13.23
C LEU A 133 7.60 37.34 -11.76
N ASN A 134 6.99 36.60 -10.84
CA ASN A 134 7.33 36.63 -9.42
C ASN A 134 8.06 35.33 -9.08
N PHE A 135 9.27 35.47 -8.52
CA PHE A 135 10.10 34.40 -8.02
C PHE A 135 10.09 34.41 -6.49
#